data_AF-Q46QT3-F1
#
_entry.id   AF-Q46QT3-F1
#
_cell.length_a   1.000
_cell.length_b   1.000
_cell.length_c   1.000
_cell.angle_alpha   90.00
_cell.angle_beta   90.00
_cell.angle_gamma   90.00
#
_symmetry.space_group_name_H-M   'P 1'
#
loop_
_entity.id
_entity.type
_entity.pdbx_description
1 polymer ?
#
loop_
_entity_poly.entity_id
_entity_poly.type
_entity_poly.pdbx_seq_one_letter_code
_entity_poly.pdbx_strand_id
1 'polypeptide(L)'
;MNAQTRRLVVVYSVSRSEWYIAEVNEGEVVQFGPFDSRAVVAELLRCLYPRQSSLELPEQAVKLEDEAVAVLGHAVARNSLRTATDVDT
;
A
#
# COMPACT_ATOMS: atom_id res chain seq x y z
N MET A 1 -15.33 7.56 21.15
CA MET A 1 -15.09 6.36 20.33
C MET A 1 -14.20 6.80 19.18
N ASN A 2 -12.90 6.52 19.26
CA ASN A 2 -11.94 7.04 18.28
C ASN A 2 -12.22 6.41 16.91
N ALA A 3 -12.54 7.24 15.93
CA ALA A 3 -12.51 6.85 14.54
C ALA A 3 -11.12 6.27 14.27
N GLN A 4 -11.05 4.96 14.03
CA GLN A 4 -9.91 4.34 13.38
C GLN A 4 -9.80 5.02 12.01
N THR A 5 -9.05 6.11 11.95
CA THR A 5 -8.60 6.73 10.71
C THR A 5 -8.07 5.59 9.85
N ARG A 6 -8.69 5.33 8.69
CA ARG A 6 -8.39 4.15 7.87
C ARG A 6 -7.02 4.31 7.22
N ARG A 7 -5.97 4.02 7.99
CA ARG A 7 -4.58 3.97 7.55
C ARG A 7 -4.41 2.83 6.55
N LEU A 8 -3.96 3.16 5.34
CA LEU A 8 -3.68 2.21 4.29
C LEU A 8 -2.18 2.16 4.04
N VAL A 9 -1.60 0.96 4.04
CA VAL A 9 -0.19 0.77 3.67
C VAL A 9 -0.14 0.19 2.26
N VAL A 10 0.48 0.91 1.35
CA VAL A 10 0.59 0.57 -0.06
C VAL A 10 2.04 0.19 -0.38
N VAL A 11 2.22 -0.87 -1.16
CA VAL A 11 3.52 -1.35 -1.62
C VAL A 11 3.50 -1.40 -3.14
N TYR A 12 4.53 -0.87 -3.79
CA TYR A 12 4.68 -0.96 -5.24
C TYR A 12 6.14 -0.95 -5.65
N SER A 13 6.41 -1.28 -6.91
CA SER A 13 7.75 -1.21 -7.50
C SER A 13 7.72 -0.45 -8.82
N VAL A 14 8.83 0.20 -9.17
CA VAL A 14 9.02 0.86 -10.49
C VAL A 14 9.87 0.01 -11.43
N SER A 15 10.70 -0.85 -10.84
CA SER A 15 11.51 -1.85 -11.50
C SER A 15 11.74 -3.00 -10.53
N ARG A 16 12.39 -4.08 -10.98
CA ARG A 16 12.73 -5.22 -10.10
C ARG A 16 13.57 -4.83 -8.87
N SER A 17 14.28 -3.70 -8.94
CA SER A 17 15.20 -3.21 -7.90
C SER A 17 14.71 -1.98 -7.13
N GLU A 18 13.55 -1.41 -7.47
CA GLU A 18 13.08 -0.16 -6.86
C GLU A 18 11.70 -0.37 -6.23
N TRP A 19 11.69 -0.58 -4.92
CA TRP A 19 10.48 -0.81 -4.15
C TRP A 19 10.13 0.38 -3.28
N TYR A 20 8.84 0.66 -3.15
CA TYR A 20 8.31 1.76 -2.36
C TYR A 20 7.26 1.26 -1.38
N ILE A 21 7.24 1.90 -0.22
CA ILE A 21 6.16 1.77 0.76
C ILE A 21 5.53 3.14 0.89
N ALA A 22 4.21 3.22 0.88
CA ALA A 22 3.50 4.45 1.15
C ALA A 22 2.46 4.24 2.23
N GLU A 23 2.42 5.15 3.18
CA GLU A 23 1.36 5.26 4.15
C GLU A 23 0.36 6.31 3.69
N VAL A 24 -0.89 5.92 3.54
CA VAL A 24 -2.00 6.80 3.18
C VAL A 24 -2.91 6.95 4.38
N ASN A 25 -3.07 8.19 4.81
CA ASN A 25 -3.96 8.61 5.90
C ASN A 25 -5.01 9.61 5.36
N GLU A 26 -5.89 10.12 6.23
CA GLU A 26 -6.88 11.13 5.84
C GLU A 26 -6.19 12.44 5.42
N GLY A 27 -5.95 12.57 4.11
CA GLY A 27 -5.40 13.78 3.48
C GLY A 27 -3.88 13.84 3.37
N GLU A 28 -3.16 12.78 3.74
CA GLU A 28 -1.69 12.75 3.67
C GLU A 28 -1.18 11.41 3.12
N VAL A 29 -0.13 11.48 2.31
CA VAL A 29 0.62 10.33 1.84
C VAL A 29 2.08 10.52 2.20
N VAL A 30 2.66 9.55 2.90
CA VAL A 30 4.08 9.53 3.23
C VAL A 30 4.73 8.36 2.53
N GLN A 31 5.64 8.66 1.59
CA GLN A 31 6.34 7.64 0.80
C GLN A 31 7.76 7.39 1.33
N PHE A 32 8.16 6.12 1.34
CA PHE A 32 9.48 5.64 1.72
C PHE A 32 10.10 4.84 0.57
N GLY A 33 11.43 4.94 0.42
CA GLY A 33 12.21 4.23 -0.59
C GLY A 33 12.92 5.16 -1.59
N PRO A 34 13.48 4.62 -2.68
CA PRO A 34 13.41 3.22 -3.08
C PRO A 34 14.16 2.28 -2.11
N PHE A 35 13.69 1.04 -2.01
CA PHE A 35 14.35 -0.06 -1.35
C PHE A 35 14.81 -1.10 -2.38
N ASP A 36 15.97 -1.70 -2.13
CA ASP A 36 16.66 -2.54 -3.11
C ASP A 36 15.95 -3.88 -3.42
N SER A 37 15.02 -4.31 -2.56
CA SER A 37 14.31 -5.57 -2.76
C SER A 37 12.98 -5.66 -2.01
N ARG A 38 12.11 -6.54 -2.51
CA ARG A 38 10.87 -6.96 -1.84
C ARG A 38 11.12 -7.53 -0.44
N ALA A 39 12.26 -8.21 -0.22
CA ALA A 39 12.58 -8.82 1.07
C ALA A 39 12.81 -7.75 2.15
N VAL A 40 13.54 -6.67 1.81
CA VAL A 40 13.74 -5.52 2.70
C VAL A 40 12.40 -4.86 3.03
N VAL A 41 11.55 -4.66 2.02
CA VAL A 41 10.19 -4.12 2.24
C VAL A 41 9.37 -5.00 3.16
N ALA A 42 9.37 -6.32 2.96
CA ALA A 42 8.64 -7.25 3.82
C ALA A 42 9.13 -7.21 5.28
N GLU A 43 10.43 -7.08 5.50
CA GLU A 43 10.99 -6.90 6.84
C GLU A 43 10.54 -5.59 7.48
N LEU A 44 10.64 -4.47 6.76
CA LEU A 44 10.19 -3.15 7.23
C LEU A 44 8.71 -3.14 7.57
N LEU A 45 7.85 -3.75 6.74
CA LEU A 45 6.42 -3.84 7.01
C LEU A 45 6.13 -4.62 8.30
N ARG A 46 6.84 -5.73 8.55
CA ARG A 46 6.71 -6.48 9.82
C ARG A 46 7.12 -5.64 11.03
N CYS A 47 8.14 -4.80 10.89
CA CYS A 47 8.65 -3.97 11.99
C CYS A 47 7.78 -2.73 12.26
N LEU A 48 7.42 -2.00 11.21
CA LEU A 48 6.74 -0.69 11.29
C LEU A 48 5.21 -0.82 11.34
N TYR A 49 4.67 -1.86 10.71
CA TYR A 49 3.24 -2.06 10.50
C TYR A 49 2.79 -3.48 10.89
N PRO A 50 3.16 -4.00 12.08
CA PRO A 50 2.99 -5.42 12.44
C PRO A 50 1.54 -5.90 12.46
N ARG A 51 0.56 -4.99 12.54
CA ARG A 51 -0.87 -5.30 12.65
C ARG A 51 -1.69 -4.75 11.48
N GLN A 52 -1.06 -4.05 10.54
CA GLN A 52 -1.73 -3.44 9.41
C GLN A 52 -1.53 -4.32 8.18
N SER A 53 -2.63 -4.60 7.47
CA SER A 53 -2.53 -5.23 6.16
C SER A 53 -1.95 -4.23 5.17
N SER A 54 -0.99 -4.67 4.37
CA SER A 54 -0.50 -3.90 3.23
C SER A 54 -1.22 -4.32 1.95
N LEU A 55 -1.38 -3.39 1.03
CA LEU A 55 -1.88 -3.63 -0.31
C LEU A 55 -0.74 -3.51 -1.30
N GLU A 56 -0.56 -4.53 -2.12
CA GLU A 56 0.42 -4.52 -3.18
C GLU A 56 -0.23 -4.06 -4.49
N LEU A 57 0.31 -3.00 -5.08
CA LEU A 57 -0.03 -2.58 -6.43
C LEU A 57 0.82 -3.34 -7.45
N PRO A 58 0.37 -3.44 -8.72
CA PRO A 58 1.22 -3.89 -9.81
C PRO A 58 2.51 -3.07 -9.93
N GLU A 59 3.49 -3.58 -10.69
CA GLU A 59 4.67 -2.80 -11.08
C GLU A 59 4.23 -1.55 -11.86
N GLN A 60 4.86 -0.42 -11.54
CA GLN A 60 4.57 0.90 -12.09
C GLN A 60 5.66 1.28 -13.08
N ALA A 61 5.31 1.98 -14.16
CA ALA A 61 6.31 2.42 -15.14
C ALA A 61 7.23 3.53 -14.58
N VAL A 62 6.75 4.28 -13.59
CA VAL A 62 7.44 5.40 -12.94
C VAL A 62 7.03 5.48 -11.47
N LYS A 63 7.82 6.19 -10.66
CA LYS A 63 7.44 6.49 -9.27
C LYS A 63 6.11 7.25 -9.27
N LEU A 64 5.19 6.82 -8.41
CA LEU A 64 3.88 7.44 -8.28
C LEU A 64 3.96 8.71 -7.41
N GLU A 65 3.23 9.73 -7.81
CA GLU A 65 2.93 10.88 -6.95
C GLU A 65 1.89 10.52 -5.89
N ASP A 66 1.83 11.31 -4.82
CA ASP A 66 0.99 11.06 -3.65
C ASP A 66 -0.48 10.84 -4.00
N GLU A 67 -1.03 11.69 -4.89
CA GLU A 67 -2.42 11.56 -5.34
C GLU A 67 -2.66 10.22 -6.05
N ALA A 68 -1.73 9.81 -6.93
CA ALA A 68 -1.83 8.54 -7.64
C ALA A 68 -1.76 7.34 -6.70
N VAL A 69 -0.88 7.39 -5.68
CA VAL A 69 -0.80 6.36 -4.62
C VAL A 69 -2.12 6.25 -3.87
N ALA A 70 -2.71 7.38 -3.47
CA ALA A 70 -3.99 7.39 -2.76
C ALA A 70 -5.12 6.80 -3.60
N VAL A 71 -5.24 7.23 -4.87
CA VAL A 71 -6.28 6.76 -5.79
C VAL A 71 -6.16 5.26 -6.06
N LEU A 72 -4.97 4.78 -6.45
CA LEU A 72 -4.74 3.38 -6.77
C LEU A 72 -4.85 2.48 -5.53
N GLY A 73 -4.29 2.93 -4.39
CA GLY A 73 -4.40 2.23 -3.12
C GLY A 73 -5.85 2.01 -2.70
N HIS A 74 -6.69 3.06 -2.75
CA HIS A 74 -8.11 2.94 -2.42
C HIS A 74 -8.89 2.11 -3.45
N ALA A 75 -8.56 2.20 -4.74
CA ALA A 75 -9.21 1.38 -5.77
C ALA A 75 -8.98 -0.11 -5.51
N VAL A 76 -7.73 -0.51 -5.23
CA VAL A 76 -7.38 -1.90 -4.89
C VAL A 76 -8.05 -2.32 -3.58
N ALA A 77 -8.01 -1.49 -2.54
CA ALA A 77 -8.68 -1.77 -1.26
C ALA A 77 -10.17 -2.09 -1.45
N ARG A 78 -10.86 -1.28 -2.24
CA ARG A 78 -12.30 -1.45 -2.52
C ARG A 78 -12.56 -2.72 -3.33
N ASN A 79 -11.69 -3.08 -4.26
CA ASN A 79 -11.86 -4.29 -5.06
C ASN A 79 -11.66 -5.55 -4.23
N SER A 80 -10.64 -5.58 -3.36
CA SER A 80 -10.38 -6.70 -2.45
C SER A 80 -11.53 -6.99 -1.48
N LEU A 81 -12.24 -5.94 -1.04
CA LEU A 81 -13.44 -6.08 -0.21
C LEU A 81 -14.62 -6.67 -0.99
N ARG A 82 -14.80 -6.29 -2.26
CA ARG A 82 -15.88 -6.84 -3.11
C ARG A 82 -15.70 -8.32 -3.38
N THR A 83 -14.49 -8.74 -3.76
CA THR A 83 -14.19 -10.16 -3.97
C THR A 83 -14.35 -11.00 -2.71
N ALA A 84 -14.18 -10.43 -1.52
CA ALA A 84 -14.42 -11.14 -0.28
C ALA A 84 -15.92 -11.30 0.05
N THR A 85 -16.80 -10.48 -0.53
CA THR A 85 -18.26 -10.53 -0.27
C THR A 85 -18.98 -11.48 -1.23
N ASP A 86 -18.44 -11.68 -2.43
CA ASP A 86 -19.07 -12.52 -3.48
C ASP A 86 -18.77 -14.03 -3.33
N VAL A 87 -17.89 -14.43 -2.40
CA VAL A 87 -17.54 -15.85 -2.16
C VAL A 87 -18.48 -16.53 -1.14
N ASP A 88 -19.37 -15.77 -0.51
CA ASP A 88 -20.30 -16.24 0.55
C ASP A 88 -21.76 -16.44 0.08
N THR A 89 -22.00 -16.67 -1.23
CA THR A 89 -23.36 -17.01 -1.76
C THR A 89 -23.38 -18.36 -2.45
#